data_AF-A0A3S1BSX3-F1
#
_entry.id   AF-A0A3S1BSX3-F1
#
_cell.length_a   1.000
_cell.length_b   1.000
_cell.length_c   1.000
_cell.angle_alpha   90.00
_cell.angle_beta   90.00
_cell.angle_gamma   90.00
#
_symmetry.space_group_name_H-M   'P 1'
#
loop_
_entity.id
_entity.type
_entity.pdbx_description
1 polymer ?
#
loop_
_entity_poly.entity_id
_entity_poly.type
_entity_poly.pdbx_seq_one_letter_code
_entity_poly.pdbx_strand_id
1 'polypeptide(L)'
;MILTYGRSGSTLTHDIINTHPDVFSFFEPLHNYAFLFSLLQEDYSKAFGKHVHLTGIEEYNILAVSILQKMFTCDYHDLSRLTSLNHHVRHFKSTREMYYCVQRAATLEQEEKCLRAMQKRCEQKRVRLVKTIRLSVKMAESLFQSNPCLKMIYLVRDPRGSYHSKSKFFQGIGVNTTYDAERFCPRFDKDIDAVIELKARYPDRVYMVRFENMVEDTIDSSRKIYNFIGLDFSPAIEKTVYDKIHAKGTPNEYTVNRANATEACFKWRTTIDYSVAQVFDKYCSQPYSKLGYLPAKSLVELRDLSKPLLSPSKLFGN
;
A
#
# COMPACT_ATOMS: atom_id res chain seq x y z
N MET A 1 -4.46 -0.41 -9.52
CA MET A 1 -4.31 -0.83 -8.11
C MET A 1 -2.94 -0.40 -7.60
N ILE A 2 -2.85 0.07 -6.36
CA ILE A 2 -1.62 0.22 -5.60
C ILE A 2 -1.53 -0.97 -4.63
N LEU A 3 -0.48 -1.77 -4.77
CA LEU A 3 -0.20 -2.93 -3.92
C LEU A 3 1.16 -2.77 -3.25
N THR A 4 1.26 -3.11 -1.97
CA THR A 4 2.48 -2.90 -1.18
C THR A 4 2.37 -3.53 0.20
N TYR A 5 3.47 -3.55 0.94
CA TYR A 5 3.46 -3.67 2.39
C TYR A 5 3.10 -2.35 3.10
N GLY A 6 2.66 -2.46 4.36
CA GLY A 6 2.37 -1.29 5.20
C GLY A 6 3.61 -0.44 5.47
N ARG A 7 3.43 0.89 5.50
CA ARG A 7 4.45 1.93 5.70
C ARG A 7 5.42 2.17 4.52
N SER A 8 5.08 1.73 3.31
CA SER A 8 5.87 1.98 2.09
C SER A 8 5.43 3.21 1.28
N GLY A 9 4.77 4.19 1.90
CA GLY A 9 4.36 5.43 1.21
C GLY A 9 3.11 5.35 0.34
N SER A 10 2.38 4.24 0.36
CA SER A 10 1.17 4.06 -0.45
C SER A 10 0.05 5.05 -0.19
N THR A 11 -0.01 5.68 1.00
CA THR A 11 -0.94 6.77 1.27
C THR A 11 -0.60 8.03 0.45
N LEU A 12 0.69 8.39 0.36
CA LEU A 12 1.18 9.50 -0.48
C LEU A 12 0.88 9.21 -1.95
N THR A 13 1.29 8.04 -2.45
CA THR A 13 1.02 7.65 -3.84
C THR A 13 -0.47 7.63 -4.17
N HIS A 14 -1.31 7.12 -3.26
CA HIS A 14 -2.76 7.14 -3.44
C HIS A 14 -3.29 8.57 -3.53
N ASP A 15 -2.89 9.46 -2.62
CA ASP A 15 -3.37 10.84 -2.59
C ASP A 15 -2.93 11.67 -3.80
N ILE A 16 -1.72 11.41 -4.31
CA ILE A 16 -1.22 11.96 -5.58
C ILE A 16 -2.16 11.58 -6.74
N ILE A 17 -2.46 10.29 -6.91
CA ILE A 17 -3.33 9.82 -8.01
C ILE A 17 -4.77 10.31 -7.83
N ASN A 18 -5.29 10.27 -6.60
CA ASN A 18 -6.65 10.70 -6.26
C ASN A 18 -6.87 12.22 -6.41
N THR A 19 -5.84 12.98 -6.80
CA THR A 19 -5.97 14.39 -7.16
C THR A 19 -6.67 14.59 -8.51
N HIS A 20 -6.59 13.61 -9.43
CA HIS A 20 -7.21 13.71 -10.74
C HIS A 20 -8.75 13.51 -10.68
N PRO A 21 -9.56 14.36 -11.35
CA PRO A 21 -11.03 14.30 -11.27
C PRO A 21 -11.65 12.99 -11.78
N ASP A 22 -11.02 12.31 -12.74
CA ASP A 22 -11.48 11.02 -13.29
C ASP A 22 -11.13 9.78 -12.45
N VAL A 23 -10.61 9.97 -11.24
CA VAL A 23 -10.30 8.87 -10.33
C VAL A 23 -11.45 8.66 -9.35
N PHE A 24 -11.99 7.44 -9.34
CA PHE A 24 -12.81 6.92 -8.25
C PHE A 24 -11.92 6.04 -7.36
N SER A 25 -11.80 6.37 -6.08
CA SER A 25 -10.80 5.75 -5.22
C SER A 25 -11.35 5.00 -4.02
N PHE A 26 -10.76 3.83 -3.77
CA PHE A 26 -10.96 2.95 -2.62
C PHE A 26 -9.68 2.80 -1.82
N PHE A 27 -9.76 3.19 -0.54
CA PHE A 27 -8.64 3.06 0.37
C PHE A 27 -8.85 1.88 1.31
N GLU A 28 -7.97 0.89 1.20
CA GLU A 28 -7.92 -0.30 2.05
C GLU A 28 -9.26 -1.07 2.15
N PRO A 29 -9.95 -1.40 1.04
CA PRO A 29 -11.28 -2.03 1.09
C PRO A 29 -11.29 -3.36 1.86
N LEU A 30 -10.15 -4.06 1.90
CA LEU A 30 -9.98 -5.34 2.60
C LEU A 30 -9.76 -5.20 4.13
N HIS A 31 -9.80 -3.98 4.68
CA HIS A 31 -9.43 -3.72 6.08
C HIS A 31 -10.19 -4.57 7.09
N ASN A 32 -11.51 -4.47 7.07
CA ASN A 32 -12.35 -5.10 8.06
C ASN A 32 -12.35 -6.63 7.92
N TYR A 33 -12.30 -7.15 6.69
CA TYR A 33 -12.14 -8.59 6.45
C TYR A 33 -10.80 -9.10 6.97
N ALA A 34 -9.69 -8.42 6.67
CA ALA A 34 -8.39 -8.81 7.19
C ALA A 34 -8.35 -8.79 8.72
N PHE A 35 -8.99 -7.80 9.35
CA PHE A 35 -9.10 -7.74 10.81
C PHE A 35 -9.87 -8.94 11.37
N LEU A 36 -11.03 -9.27 10.80
CA LEU A 36 -11.83 -10.43 11.22
C LEU A 36 -11.02 -11.74 11.13
N PHE A 37 -10.34 -11.98 10.00
CA PHE A 37 -9.52 -13.17 9.82
C PHE A 37 -8.27 -13.17 10.71
N SER A 38 -7.72 -12.00 11.07
CA SER A 38 -6.59 -11.92 12.00
C SER A 38 -6.98 -12.35 13.42
N LEU A 39 -8.20 -12.04 13.88
CA LEU A 39 -8.70 -12.52 15.16
C LEU A 39 -8.81 -14.06 15.18
N LEU A 40 -9.39 -14.64 14.12
CA LEU A 40 -9.48 -16.10 13.96
C LEU A 40 -8.09 -16.75 13.93
N GLN A 41 -7.12 -16.07 13.32
CA GLN A 41 -5.73 -16.52 13.24
C GLN A 41 -5.04 -16.52 14.61
N GLU A 42 -5.26 -15.50 15.43
CA GLU A 42 -4.72 -15.47 16.80
C GLU A 42 -5.25 -16.62 17.64
N ASP A 43 -6.55 -16.90 17.55
CA ASP A 43 -7.17 -18.02 18.27
C ASP A 43 -6.62 -19.37 17.79
N TYR A 44 -6.47 -19.55 16.47
CA TYR A 44 -5.83 -20.75 15.90
C TYR A 44 -4.37 -20.88 16.37
N SER A 45 -3.60 -19.80 16.35
CA SER A 45 -2.20 -19.83 16.77
C SER A 45 -2.04 -20.18 18.24
N LYS A 46 -2.95 -19.72 19.11
CA LYS A 46 -2.98 -20.07 20.53
C LYS A 46 -3.32 -21.56 20.74
N ALA A 47 -4.26 -22.09 19.98
CA ALA A 47 -4.71 -23.47 20.10
C ALA A 47 -3.68 -24.50 19.58
N PHE A 48 -2.98 -24.18 18.48
CA PHE A 48 -2.15 -25.16 17.75
C PHE A 48 -0.66 -24.82 17.72
N GLY A 49 -0.23 -23.72 18.32
CA GLY A 49 1.17 -23.27 18.30
C GLY A 49 1.68 -22.92 16.89
N LYS A 50 0.79 -22.72 15.91
CA LYS A 50 1.12 -22.49 14.50
C LYS A 50 0.53 -21.17 14.01
N HIS A 51 1.39 -20.28 13.53
CA HIS A 51 0.97 -19.01 12.93
C HIS A 51 0.85 -19.14 11.41
N VAL A 52 -0.34 -18.91 10.87
CA VAL A 52 -0.62 -18.89 9.42
C VAL A 52 -0.83 -17.44 8.99
N HIS A 53 0.03 -16.88 8.15
CA HIS A 53 -0.18 -15.51 7.67
C HIS A 53 -1.53 -15.38 6.95
N LEU A 54 -2.20 -14.23 7.09
CA LEU A 54 -3.50 -13.93 6.47
C LEU A 54 -3.63 -14.38 5.00
N THR A 55 -2.63 -14.08 4.17
CA THR A 55 -2.63 -14.45 2.73
C THR A 55 -2.38 -15.94 2.46
N GLY A 56 -2.15 -16.72 3.51
CA GLY A 56 -2.10 -18.19 3.48
C GLY A 56 -3.43 -18.84 3.82
N ILE A 57 -4.48 -18.05 4.12
CA ILE A 57 -5.84 -18.54 4.39
C ILE A 57 -6.62 -18.49 3.08
N GLU A 58 -7.09 -19.65 2.62
CA GLU A 58 -7.72 -19.79 1.30
C GLU A 58 -9.06 -19.04 1.23
N GLU A 59 -9.88 -19.13 2.28
CA GLU A 59 -11.17 -18.45 2.39
C GLU A 59 -10.99 -16.93 2.36
N TYR A 60 -9.98 -16.41 3.06
CA TYR A 60 -9.63 -15.00 2.99
C TYR A 60 -9.26 -14.62 1.55
N ASN A 61 -8.47 -15.45 0.88
CA ASN A 61 -7.98 -15.14 -0.45
C ASN A 61 -9.10 -15.05 -1.49
N ILE A 62 -10.06 -15.97 -1.44
CA ILE A 62 -11.25 -15.98 -2.30
C ILE A 62 -12.09 -14.71 -2.06
N LEU A 63 -12.35 -14.39 -0.80
CA LEU A 63 -13.12 -13.19 -0.44
C LEU A 63 -12.40 -11.90 -0.86
N ALA A 64 -11.09 -11.81 -0.64
CA ALA A 64 -10.29 -10.66 -1.00
C ALA A 64 -10.32 -10.39 -2.50
N VAL A 65 -10.13 -11.42 -3.32
CA VAL A 65 -10.21 -11.31 -4.79
C VAL A 65 -11.63 -10.90 -5.23
N SER A 66 -12.67 -11.51 -4.66
CA SER A 66 -14.07 -11.17 -4.96
C SER A 66 -14.41 -9.71 -4.62
N ILE A 67 -14.00 -9.22 -3.43
CA ILE A 67 -14.21 -7.84 -3.03
C ILE A 67 -13.47 -6.88 -3.97
N LEU A 68 -12.22 -7.18 -4.32
CA LEU A 68 -11.45 -6.34 -5.24
C LEU A 68 -12.03 -6.33 -6.65
N GLN A 69 -12.54 -7.46 -7.13
CA GLN A 69 -13.24 -7.55 -8.42
C GLN A 69 -14.40 -6.55 -8.47
N LYS A 70 -15.23 -6.51 -7.42
CA LYS A 70 -16.34 -5.56 -7.28
C LYS A 70 -15.87 -4.10 -7.35
N MET A 71 -14.73 -3.77 -6.72
CA MET A 71 -14.14 -2.41 -6.80
C MET A 71 -13.69 -2.03 -8.22
N PHE A 72 -13.15 -2.99 -8.98
CA PHE A 72 -12.67 -2.72 -10.34
C PHE A 72 -13.81 -2.63 -11.35
N THR A 73 -14.90 -3.39 -11.17
CA THR A 73 -16.05 -3.42 -12.08
C THR A 73 -17.16 -2.44 -11.71
N CYS A 74 -17.05 -1.76 -10.56
CA CYS A 74 -18.14 -0.99 -9.94
C CYS A 74 -19.39 -1.83 -9.58
N ASP A 75 -19.28 -3.16 -9.50
CA ASP A 75 -20.40 -4.00 -9.10
C ASP A 75 -20.56 -3.99 -7.58
N TYR A 76 -21.37 -3.05 -7.07
CA TYR A 76 -21.65 -2.93 -5.64
C TYR A 76 -22.97 -3.57 -5.23
N HIS A 77 -23.59 -4.36 -6.11
CA HIS A 77 -24.68 -5.22 -5.69
C HIS A 77 -24.16 -6.18 -4.61
N ASP A 78 -24.87 -6.26 -3.49
CA ASP A 78 -24.54 -7.11 -2.33
C ASP A 78 -23.14 -6.85 -1.75
N LEU A 79 -22.60 -5.64 -1.93
CA LEU A 79 -21.37 -5.28 -1.25
C LEU A 79 -21.61 -5.25 0.26
N SER A 80 -20.97 -6.18 0.97
CA SER A 80 -21.22 -6.39 2.39
C SER A 80 -21.06 -5.11 3.22
N ARG A 81 -21.90 -4.95 4.26
CA ARG A 81 -21.72 -3.91 5.29
C ARG A 81 -20.32 -3.89 5.86
N LEU A 82 -19.66 -5.05 5.97
CA LEU A 82 -18.29 -5.14 6.47
C LEU A 82 -17.31 -4.38 5.57
N THR A 83 -17.51 -4.39 4.25
CA THR A 83 -16.72 -3.58 3.30
C THR A 83 -17.18 -2.13 3.29
N SER A 84 -18.49 -1.90 3.22
CA SER A 84 -19.10 -0.57 3.07
C SER A 84 -18.90 0.33 4.30
N LEU A 85 -18.87 -0.25 5.50
CA LEU A 85 -18.62 0.44 6.77
C LEU A 85 -17.15 0.37 7.21
N ASN A 86 -16.23 0.20 6.27
CA ASN A 86 -14.81 0.35 6.53
C ASN A 86 -14.49 1.81 6.88
N HIS A 87 -13.95 2.06 8.07
CA HIS A 87 -13.68 3.42 8.53
C HIS A 87 -12.69 4.17 7.62
N HIS A 88 -11.83 3.48 6.86
CA HIS A 88 -10.93 4.12 5.90
C HIS A 88 -11.68 4.82 4.77
N VAL A 89 -12.82 4.28 4.35
CA VAL A 89 -13.56 4.80 3.19
C VAL A 89 -14.28 6.12 3.48
N ARG A 90 -14.45 6.50 4.76
CA ARG A 90 -15.04 7.79 5.14
C ARG A 90 -14.13 8.99 4.85
N HIS A 91 -12.84 8.75 4.65
CA HIS A 91 -11.82 9.80 4.49
C HIS A 91 -11.68 10.29 3.03
N PHE A 92 -12.33 9.65 2.06
CA PHE A 92 -12.15 9.97 0.63
C PHE A 92 -13.47 10.35 -0.04
N LYS A 93 -13.45 11.41 -0.86
CA LYS A 93 -14.63 11.96 -1.55
C LYS A 93 -15.39 10.92 -2.39
N SER A 94 -14.67 9.95 -2.97
CA SER A 94 -15.25 8.87 -3.78
C SER A 94 -16.20 7.99 -2.99
N THR A 95 -15.88 7.69 -1.74
CA THR A 95 -16.54 6.65 -0.94
C THR A 95 -17.24 7.18 0.32
N ARG A 96 -16.95 8.42 0.73
CA ARG A 96 -17.46 9.03 1.96
C ARG A 96 -18.98 9.06 2.04
N GLU A 97 -19.65 9.43 0.95
CA GLU A 97 -21.11 9.49 0.92
C GLU A 97 -21.75 8.10 1.09
N MET A 98 -21.17 7.06 0.49
CA MET A 98 -21.65 5.69 0.70
C MET A 98 -21.53 5.29 2.17
N TYR A 99 -20.37 5.53 2.80
CA TYR A 99 -20.16 5.17 4.20
C TYR A 99 -21.26 5.72 5.11
N TYR A 100 -21.53 7.03 5.01
CA TYR A 100 -22.56 7.68 5.84
C TYR A 100 -23.99 7.35 5.41
N CYS A 101 -24.22 6.96 4.16
CA CYS A 101 -25.52 6.49 3.70
C CYS A 101 -25.82 5.10 4.28
N VAL A 102 -24.91 4.14 4.10
CA VAL A 102 -25.04 2.77 4.63
C VAL A 102 -25.09 2.75 6.16
N GLN A 103 -24.34 3.64 6.82
CA GLN A 103 -24.40 3.79 8.28
C GLN A 103 -25.80 4.18 8.79
N ARG A 104 -26.54 4.98 8.02
CA ARG A 104 -27.90 5.45 8.36
C ARG A 104 -29.01 4.55 7.83
N ALA A 105 -28.69 3.63 6.92
CA ALA A 105 -29.66 2.68 6.39
C ALA A 105 -30.13 1.71 7.48
N ALA A 106 -31.44 1.71 7.74
CA ALA A 106 -32.12 0.83 8.71
C ALA A 106 -32.66 -0.45 8.05
N THR A 107 -32.80 -0.47 6.73
CA THR A 107 -33.29 -1.62 5.96
C THR A 107 -32.34 -2.00 4.83
N LEU A 108 -32.43 -3.25 4.35
CA LEU A 108 -31.67 -3.73 3.19
C LEU A 108 -31.98 -2.90 1.94
N GLU A 109 -33.24 -2.51 1.74
CA GLU A 109 -33.63 -1.66 0.61
C GLU A 109 -32.95 -0.27 0.66
N GLN A 110 -32.82 0.32 1.84
CA GLN A 110 -32.11 1.59 2.01
C GLN A 110 -30.61 1.43 1.76
N GLU A 111 -30.01 0.34 2.23
CA GLU A 111 -28.60 0.02 1.97
C GLU A 111 -28.35 -0.16 0.47
N GLU A 112 -29.21 -0.90 -0.21
CA GLU A 112 -29.12 -1.13 -1.66
C GLU A 112 -29.21 0.18 -2.44
N LYS A 113 -30.08 1.11 -2.03
CA LYS A 113 -30.15 2.47 -2.61
C LYS A 113 -28.81 3.22 -2.48
N CYS A 114 -28.15 3.11 -1.32
CA CYS A 114 -26.82 3.70 -1.10
C CYS A 114 -25.77 3.10 -2.04
N LEU A 115 -25.75 1.77 -2.17
CA LEU A 115 -24.80 1.05 -3.01
C LEU A 115 -25.01 1.36 -4.50
N ARG A 116 -26.26 1.39 -4.96
CA ARG A 116 -26.61 1.77 -6.35
C ARG A 116 -26.21 3.22 -6.67
N ALA A 117 -26.41 4.15 -5.74
CA ALA A 117 -25.97 5.53 -5.93
C ALA A 117 -24.44 5.63 -6.07
N MET A 118 -23.70 4.86 -5.28
CA MET A 118 -22.25 4.78 -5.37
C MET A 118 -21.76 4.14 -6.66
N GLN A 119 -22.42 3.07 -7.10
CA GLN A 119 -22.11 2.38 -8.36
C GLN A 119 -22.18 3.35 -9.54
N LYS A 120 -23.28 4.11 -9.66
CA LYS A 120 -23.43 5.15 -10.69
C LYS A 120 -22.28 6.15 -10.69
N ARG A 121 -21.84 6.60 -9.51
CA ARG A 121 -20.71 7.55 -9.39
C ARG A 121 -19.37 6.92 -9.78
N CYS A 122 -19.17 5.64 -9.50
CA CYS A 122 -17.98 4.90 -9.90
C CYS A 122 -17.92 4.70 -11.42
N GLU A 123 -19.05 4.35 -12.04
CA GLU A 123 -19.16 4.12 -13.48
C GLU A 123 -18.88 5.38 -14.31
N GLN A 124 -19.16 6.55 -13.74
CA GLN A 124 -18.84 7.87 -14.34
C GLN A 124 -17.34 8.21 -14.36
N LYS A 125 -16.49 7.41 -13.69
CA LYS A 125 -15.05 7.69 -13.59
C LYS A 125 -14.26 6.74 -14.46
N ARG A 126 -13.25 7.29 -15.15
CA ARG A 126 -12.40 6.51 -16.05
C ARG A 126 -11.52 5.53 -15.30
N VAL A 127 -10.96 5.95 -14.16
CA VAL A 127 -10.00 5.15 -13.39
C VAL A 127 -10.59 4.75 -12.04
N ARG A 128 -10.60 3.43 -11.77
CA ARG A 128 -10.88 2.87 -10.44
C ARG A 128 -9.57 2.62 -9.72
N LEU A 129 -9.24 3.47 -8.75
CA LEU A 129 -8.06 3.34 -7.93
C LEU A 129 -8.38 2.52 -6.68
N VAL A 130 -7.70 1.40 -6.51
CA VAL A 130 -7.75 0.64 -5.25
C VAL A 130 -6.35 0.63 -4.64
N LYS A 131 -6.22 1.00 -3.37
CA LYS A 131 -5.00 0.84 -2.59
C LYS A 131 -5.22 -0.22 -1.52
N THR A 132 -4.35 -1.22 -1.44
CA THR A 132 -4.38 -2.21 -0.35
C THR A 132 -2.98 -2.68 0.04
N ILE A 133 -2.83 -3.03 1.33
CA ILE A 133 -1.64 -3.69 1.88
C ILE A 133 -1.88 -5.14 2.32
N ARG A 134 -3.04 -5.71 1.95
CA ARG A 134 -3.58 -6.96 2.51
C ARG A 134 -3.71 -8.07 1.47
N LEU A 135 -3.06 -7.88 0.33
CA LEU A 135 -3.09 -8.80 -0.79
C LEU A 135 -1.65 -9.24 -1.08
N SER A 136 -1.43 -10.50 -1.44
CA SER A 136 -0.14 -10.93 -1.99
C SER A 136 -0.09 -10.69 -3.50
N VAL A 137 1.11 -10.66 -4.08
CA VAL A 137 1.24 -10.49 -5.55
C VAL A 137 0.63 -11.68 -6.29
N LYS A 138 0.80 -12.89 -5.75
CA LYS A 138 0.18 -14.12 -6.29
C LYS A 138 -1.34 -14.03 -6.36
N MET A 139 -1.99 -13.43 -5.35
CA MET A 139 -3.44 -13.21 -5.41
C MET A 139 -3.81 -12.11 -6.40
N ALA A 140 -2.97 -11.09 -6.55
CA ALA A 140 -3.20 -10.04 -7.54
C ALA A 140 -3.18 -10.58 -8.97
N GLU A 141 -2.38 -11.61 -9.25
CA GLU A 141 -2.27 -12.24 -10.56
C GLU A 141 -3.62 -12.75 -11.10
N SER A 142 -4.49 -13.31 -10.25
CA SER A 142 -5.82 -13.78 -10.70
C SER A 142 -6.69 -12.62 -11.20
N LEU A 143 -6.56 -11.43 -10.59
CA LEU A 143 -7.26 -10.23 -11.03
C LEU A 143 -6.76 -9.73 -12.39
N PHE A 144 -5.52 -10.03 -12.79
CA PHE A 144 -5.01 -9.64 -14.11
C PHE A 144 -5.68 -10.41 -15.25
N GLN A 145 -6.08 -11.65 -14.99
CA GLN A 145 -6.75 -12.54 -15.96
C GLN A 145 -8.18 -12.08 -16.21
N SER A 146 -8.92 -11.74 -15.14
CA SER A 146 -10.32 -11.30 -15.24
C SER A 146 -10.50 -9.82 -15.58
N ASN A 147 -9.44 -9.00 -15.50
CA ASN A 147 -9.50 -7.56 -15.75
C ASN A 147 -8.42 -7.13 -16.75
N PRO A 148 -8.70 -7.12 -18.06
CA PRO A 148 -7.71 -6.77 -19.10
C PRO A 148 -7.10 -5.36 -18.93
N CYS A 149 -7.89 -4.41 -18.42
CA CYS A 149 -7.46 -3.03 -18.18
C CYS A 149 -6.73 -2.82 -16.84
N LEU A 150 -6.63 -3.85 -15.99
CA LEU A 150 -6.01 -3.69 -14.68
C LEU A 150 -4.52 -3.38 -14.82
N LYS A 151 -4.12 -2.24 -14.24
CA LYS A 151 -2.73 -1.85 -14.00
C LYS A 151 -2.41 -1.93 -12.51
N MET A 152 -1.21 -2.37 -12.17
CA MET A 152 -0.69 -2.43 -10.80
C MET A 152 0.55 -1.55 -10.63
N ILE A 153 0.53 -0.72 -9.60
CA ILE A 153 1.69 -0.04 -9.06
C ILE A 153 2.12 -0.82 -7.81
N TYR A 154 3.30 -1.42 -7.83
CA TYR A 154 3.86 -2.12 -6.69
C TYR A 154 4.88 -1.23 -5.97
N LEU A 155 4.56 -0.78 -4.77
CA LEU A 155 5.46 0.06 -3.98
C LEU A 155 6.36 -0.79 -3.09
N VAL A 156 7.64 -0.42 -3.08
CA VAL A 156 8.62 -0.95 -2.13
C VAL A 156 9.21 0.19 -1.31
N ARG A 157 9.67 -0.14 -0.11
CA ARG A 157 10.42 0.75 0.77
C ARG A 157 11.47 -0.09 1.50
N ASP A 158 12.55 0.54 1.93
CA ASP A 158 13.53 -0.09 2.82
C ASP A 158 12.82 -0.81 3.99
N PRO A 159 13.02 -2.13 4.15
CA PRO A 159 12.45 -2.90 5.26
C PRO A 159 12.75 -2.33 6.64
N ARG A 160 13.95 -1.78 6.87
CA ARG A 160 14.32 -1.14 8.14
C ARG A 160 13.46 0.09 8.41
N GLY A 161 13.29 0.94 7.39
CA GLY A 161 12.44 2.12 7.48
C GLY A 161 10.96 1.79 7.66
N SER A 162 10.49 0.73 7.01
CA SER A 162 9.13 0.22 7.16
C SER A 162 8.89 -0.33 8.56
N TYR A 163 9.80 -1.16 9.07
CA TYR A 163 9.73 -1.72 10.43
C TYR A 163 9.80 -0.64 11.49
N HIS A 164 10.81 0.24 11.44
CA HIS A 164 10.97 1.33 12.40
C HIS A 164 9.75 2.26 12.42
N SER A 165 9.10 2.46 11.26
CA SER A 165 7.86 3.24 11.23
C SER A 165 6.67 2.51 11.84
N LYS A 166 6.63 1.17 11.86
CA LYS A 166 5.57 0.37 12.49
C LYS A 166 5.80 0.21 13.99
N SER A 167 7.04 -0.03 14.41
CA SER A 167 7.39 -0.30 15.82
C SER A 167 7.00 0.84 16.76
N LYS A 168 6.97 2.09 16.26
CA LYS A 168 6.44 3.25 17.01
C LYS A 168 5.00 3.10 17.49
N PHE A 169 4.18 2.32 16.79
CA PHE A 169 2.79 2.06 17.17
C PHE A 169 2.65 0.90 18.16
N PHE A 170 3.70 0.11 18.36
CA PHE A 170 3.74 -1.04 19.27
C PHE A 170 4.68 -0.80 20.46
N GLN A 171 5.01 0.47 20.76
CA GLN A 171 5.82 0.82 21.93
C GLN A 171 5.15 0.30 23.20
N GLY A 172 5.89 -0.47 24.00
CA GLY A 172 5.39 -1.09 25.24
C GLY A 172 4.82 -2.51 25.05
N ILE A 173 4.67 -2.99 23.82
CA ILE A 173 4.37 -4.39 23.51
C ILE A 173 5.71 -5.06 23.17
N GLY A 174 6.00 -6.23 23.75
CA GLY A 174 7.25 -6.94 23.51
C GLY A 174 7.39 -7.35 22.04
N VAL A 175 8.06 -6.55 21.22
CA VAL A 175 8.29 -6.84 19.80
C VAL A 175 9.55 -7.68 19.65
N ASN A 176 9.41 -8.90 19.11
CA ASN A 176 10.56 -9.72 18.75
C ASN A 176 11.03 -9.36 17.34
N THR A 177 12.01 -8.47 17.26
CA THR A 177 12.58 -7.98 15.99
C THR A 177 13.08 -9.12 15.11
N THR A 178 13.76 -10.12 15.68
CA THR A 178 14.29 -11.27 14.92
C THR A 178 13.15 -12.07 14.29
N TYR A 179 12.11 -12.37 15.06
CA TYR A 179 10.93 -13.08 14.58
C TYR A 179 10.21 -12.33 13.46
N ASP A 180 10.08 -11.01 13.60
CA ASP A 180 9.45 -10.17 12.59
C ASP A 180 10.26 -10.18 11.29
N ALA A 181 11.58 -9.99 11.37
CA ALA A 181 12.46 -10.00 10.19
C ALA A 181 12.50 -11.38 9.52
N GLU A 182 12.62 -12.45 10.32
CA GLU A 182 12.65 -13.85 9.85
C GLU A 182 11.38 -14.24 9.07
N ARG A 183 10.23 -13.66 9.41
CA ARG A 183 8.98 -13.92 8.69
C ARG A 183 8.71 -12.93 7.57
N PHE A 184 9.01 -11.66 7.79
CA PHE A 184 8.75 -10.60 6.82
C PHE A 184 9.65 -10.75 5.60
N CYS A 185 10.97 -10.88 5.78
CA CYS A 185 11.93 -10.80 4.70
C CYS A 185 11.76 -11.92 3.64
N PRO A 186 11.58 -13.20 3.99
CA PRO A 186 11.37 -14.25 2.99
C PRO A 186 10.04 -14.11 2.23
N ARG A 187 8.99 -13.63 2.90
CA ARG A 187 7.70 -13.37 2.22
C ARG A 187 7.81 -12.17 1.29
N PHE A 188 8.47 -11.11 1.75
CA PHE A 188 8.74 -9.93 0.94
C PHE A 188 9.53 -10.32 -0.31
N ASP A 189 10.58 -11.13 -0.16
CA ASP A 189 11.39 -11.65 -1.27
C ASP A 189 10.54 -12.43 -2.30
N LYS A 190 9.66 -13.32 -1.83
CA LYS A 190 8.72 -14.04 -2.71
C LYS A 190 7.77 -13.13 -3.47
N ASP A 191 7.27 -12.07 -2.84
CA ASP A 191 6.44 -11.07 -3.54
C ASP A 191 7.27 -10.26 -4.54
N ILE A 192 8.57 -10.02 -4.28
CA ILE A 192 9.48 -9.39 -5.25
C ILE A 192 9.66 -10.29 -6.48
N ASP A 193 9.87 -11.58 -6.29
CA ASP A 193 9.99 -12.52 -7.41
C ASP A 193 8.68 -12.57 -8.21
N ALA A 194 7.55 -12.67 -7.53
CA ALA A 194 6.23 -12.69 -8.16
C ALA A 194 5.94 -11.39 -8.94
N VAL A 195 6.34 -10.21 -8.45
CA VAL A 195 6.11 -8.96 -9.19
C VAL A 195 7.05 -8.82 -10.39
N ILE A 196 8.29 -9.33 -10.30
CA ILE A 196 9.23 -9.39 -11.43
C ILE A 196 8.65 -10.28 -12.53
N GLU A 197 8.17 -11.47 -12.18
CA GLU A 197 7.52 -12.40 -13.11
C GLU A 197 6.25 -11.79 -13.73
N LEU A 198 5.40 -11.19 -12.89
CA LEU A 198 4.16 -10.56 -13.35
C LEU A 198 4.45 -9.37 -14.28
N LYS A 199 5.51 -8.59 -14.01
CA LYS A 199 5.96 -7.51 -14.88
C LYS A 199 6.52 -8.05 -16.20
N ALA A 200 7.26 -9.15 -16.19
CA ALA A 200 7.74 -9.77 -17.42
C ALA A 200 6.56 -10.25 -18.30
N ARG A 201 5.49 -10.76 -17.67
CA ARG A 201 4.28 -11.20 -18.37
C ARG A 201 3.38 -10.06 -18.84
N TYR A 202 3.31 -8.97 -18.07
CA TYR A 202 2.45 -7.82 -18.35
C TYR A 202 3.23 -6.49 -18.24
N PRO A 203 4.19 -6.23 -19.16
CA PRO A 203 5.16 -5.13 -19.04
C PRO A 203 4.50 -3.74 -18.93
N ASP A 204 3.41 -3.52 -19.66
CA ASP A 204 2.67 -2.24 -19.68
C ASP A 204 1.60 -2.11 -18.58
N ARG A 205 1.45 -3.15 -17.76
CA ARG A 205 0.43 -3.21 -16.70
C ARG A 205 1.02 -3.34 -15.30
N VAL A 206 2.33 -3.46 -15.15
CA VAL A 206 3.01 -3.49 -13.84
C VAL A 206 4.13 -2.45 -13.78
N TYR A 207 4.01 -1.54 -12.82
CA TYR A 207 5.00 -0.50 -12.55
C TYR A 207 5.49 -0.60 -11.11
N MET A 208 6.81 -0.67 -10.92
CA MET A 208 7.42 -0.74 -9.60
C MET A 208 7.90 0.66 -9.18
N VAL A 209 7.64 1.04 -7.93
CA VAL A 209 8.04 2.34 -7.40
C VAL A 209 8.78 2.13 -6.08
N ARG A 210 10.00 2.66 -6.00
CA ARG A 210 10.77 2.72 -4.75
C ARG A 210 10.42 4.00 -4.01
N PHE A 211 9.96 3.88 -2.76
CA PHE A 211 9.45 5.00 -1.97
C PHE A 211 10.49 6.11 -1.81
N GLU A 212 11.75 5.74 -1.61
CA GLU A 212 12.89 6.64 -1.48
C GLU A 212 13.04 7.52 -2.73
N ASN A 213 13.07 6.92 -3.93
CA ASN A 213 13.12 7.67 -5.19
C ASN A 213 11.90 8.59 -5.36
N MET A 214 10.71 8.12 -4.95
CA MET A 214 9.47 8.90 -5.08
C MET A 214 9.47 10.14 -4.18
N VAL A 215 10.04 10.09 -2.98
CA VAL A 215 10.11 11.28 -2.12
C VAL A 215 11.25 12.22 -2.51
N GLU A 216 12.34 11.70 -3.07
CA GLU A 216 13.47 12.50 -3.55
C GLU A 216 13.07 13.38 -4.74
N ASP A 217 12.31 12.83 -5.70
CA ASP A 217 11.71 13.60 -6.79
C ASP A 217 10.23 13.24 -6.95
N THR A 218 9.40 13.87 -6.12
CA THR A 218 7.96 13.60 -6.12
C THR A 218 7.25 14.06 -7.37
N ILE A 219 7.69 15.17 -7.98
CA ILE A 219 7.02 15.70 -9.17
C ILE A 219 7.29 14.80 -10.38
N ASP A 220 8.54 14.43 -10.63
CA ASP A 220 8.87 13.53 -11.74
C ASP A 220 8.28 12.13 -11.52
N SER A 221 8.36 11.60 -10.30
CA SER A 221 7.75 10.31 -9.96
C SER A 221 6.22 10.34 -10.15
N SER A 222 5.56 11.44 -9.80
CA SER A 222 4.13 11.63 -10.04
C SER A 222 3.81 11.63 -11.53
N ARG A 223 4.60 12.36 -12.34
CA ARG A 223 4.44 12.42 -13.79
C ARG A 223 4.58 11.02 -14.42
N LYS A 224 5.59 10.24 -14.01
CA LYS A 224 5.78 8.85 -14.45
C LYS A 224 4.60 7.94 -14.06
N ILE A 225 4.07 8.08 -12.84
CA ILE A 225 2.89 7.34 -12.38
C ILE A 225 1.66 7.70 -13.22
N TYR A 226 1.43 8.98 -13.50
CA TYR A 226 0.31 9.46 -14.30
C TYR A 226 0.38 8.96 -15.74
N ASN A 227 1.56 9.04 -16.37
CA ASN A 227 1.82 8.47 -17.68
C ASN A 227 1.53 6.95 -17.70
N PHE A 228 2.01 6.21 -16.70
CA PHE A 228 1.77 4.78 -16.58
C PHE A 228 0.28 4.43 -16.50
N ILE A 229 -0.52 5.17 -15.71
CA ILE A 229 -1.97 4.94 -15.62
C ILE A 229 -2.77 5.59 -16.76
N GLY A 230 -2.08 6.29 -17.66
CA GLY A 230 -2.65 6.95 -18.83
C GLY A 230 -3.53 8.15 -18.50
N LEU A 231 -3.23 8.88 -17.43
CA LEU A 231 -3.87 10.15 -17.04
C LEU A 231 -2.94 11.33 -17.29
N ASP A 232 -3.50 12.50 -17.59
CA ASP A 232 -2.72 13.72 -17.80
C ASP A 232 -2.23 14.31 -16.47
N PHE A 233 -0.94 14.62 -16.40
CA PHE A 233 -0.36 15.34 -15.26
C PHE A 233 -0.33 16.84 -15.57
N SER A 234 -1.50 17.47 -15.51
CA SER A 234 -1.68 18.88 -15.88
C SER A 234 -0.96 19.84 -14.91
N PRO A 235 -0.67 21.08 -15.31
CA PRO A 235 -0.08 22.08 -14.41
C PRO A 235 -0.87 22.32 -13.12
N ALA A 236 -2.20 22.18 -13.16
CA ALA A 236 -3.04 22.30 -11.97
C ALA A 236 -2.85 21.12 -10.99
N ILE A 237 -2.68 19.91 -11.52
CA ILE A 237 -2.39 18.72 -10.71
C ILE A 237 -0.97 18.81 -10.16
N GLU A 238 0.00 19.20 -10.98
CA GLU A 238 1.39 19.41 -10.56
C GLU A 238 1.47 20.41 -9.40
N LYS A 239 0.80 21.56 -9.54
CA LYS A 239 0.69 22.55 -8.47
C LYS A 239 0.05 21.96 -7.21
N THR A 240 -1.04 21.21 -7.34
CA THR A 240 -1.71 20.60 -6.19
C THR A 240 -0.82 19.59 -5.48
N VAL A 241 -0.07 18.77 -6.23
CA VAL A 241 0.91 17.82 -5.66
C VAL A 241 2.04 18.58 -4.97
N TYR A 242 2.58 19.62 -5.61
CA TYR A 242 3.60 20.49 -5.03
C TYR A 242 3.14 21.12 -3.71
N ASP A 243 1.94 21.70 -3.69
CA ASP A 243 1.36 22.33 -2.51
C ASP A 243 1.19 21.32 -1.37
N LYS A 244 0.73 20.10 -1.67
CA LYS A 244 0.54 19.03 -0.66
C LYS A 244 1.84 18.58 0.00
N ILE A 245 2.92 18.44 -0.77
CA ILE A 245 4.22 18.01 -0.22
C ILE A 245 4.96 19.14 0.51
N HIS A 246 4.63 20.41 0.25
CA HIS A 246 5.20 21.57 0.96
C HIS A 246 4.27 22.13 2.05
N ALA A 247 3.04 21.66 2.16
CA ALA A 247 2.08 22.12 3.16
C ALA A 247 2.58 21.83 4.58
N LYS A 248 2.64 22.89 5.41
CA LYS A 248 2.79 22.79 6.87
C LYS A 248 1.44 22.36 7.45
N GLY A 249 1.35 21.16 8.00
CA GLY A 249 0.14 20.67 8.65
C GLY A 249 0.45 19.64 9.73
N THR A 250 -0.47 19.49 10.68
CA THR A 250 -0.37 18.50 11.77
C THR A 250 -0.45 17.09 11.16
N PRO A 251 0.57 16.24 11.30
CA PRO A 251 0.54 14.90 10.75
C PRO A 251 -0.50 14.05 11.48
N ASN A 252 -1.53 13.58 10.79
CA ASN A 252 -2.28 12.39 11.18
C ASN A 252 -1.85 11.18 10.33
N GLU A 253 -2.23 9.96 10.72
CA GLU A 253 -1.83 8.70 10.09
C GLU A 253 -2.17 8.62 8.58
N TYR A 254 -3.12 9.44 8.12
CA TYR A 254 -3.71 9.43 6.78
C TYR A 254 -3.44 10.70 5.97
N THR A 255 -2.90 11.75 6.59
CA THR A 255 -2.56 13.02 5.93
C THR A 255 -1.12 13.02 5.45
N VAL A 256 -0.96 13.48 4.22
CA VAL A 256 0.30 13.53 3.49
C VAL A 256 1.05 14.85 3.72
N ASN A 257 0.49 15.77 4.50
CA ASN A 257 1.13 17.03 4.89
C ASN A 257 2.42 16.73 5.66
N ARG A 258 3.53 16.75 4.96
CA ARG A 258 4.87 16.57 5.51
C ARG A 258 5.72 17.61 4.84
N ALA A 259 5.92 18.74 5.52
CA ALA A 259 6.78 19.83 5.08
C ALA A 259 8.19 19.39 4.63
N ASN A 260 8.59 18.14 4.89
CA ASN A 260 9.73 17.47 4.27
C ASN A 260 9.52 15.94 4.18
N ALA A 261 8.89 15.46 3.09
CA ALA A 261 8.62 14.03 2.87
C ALA A 261 9.91 13.19 2.80
N THR A 262 10.98 13.77 2.25
CA THR A 262 12.33 13.19 2.14
C THR A 262 12.94 12.97 3.51
N GLU A 263 12.96 13.99 4.36
CA GLU A 263 13.45 13.87 5.74
C GLU A 263 12.65 12.80 6.51
N ALA A 264 11.31 12.82 6.41
CA ALA A 264 10.47 11.81 7.04
C ALA A 264 10.72 10.39 6.51
N CYS A 265 11.12 10.26 5.23
CA CYS A 265 11.47 8.99 4.63
C CYS A 265 12.76 8.42 5.23
N PHE A 266 13.81 9.24 5.36
CA PHE A 266 15.13 8.80 5.80
C PHE A 266 15.37 8.90 7.32
N LYS A 267 14.46 9.52 8.08
CA LYS A 267 14.55 9.67 9.55
C LYS A 267 14.83 8.38 10.30
N TRP A 268 14.39 7.23 9.79
CA TRP A 268 14.68 5.93 10.43
C TRP A 268 16.19 5.67 10.55
N ARG A 269 17.01 6.16 9.62
CA ARG A 269 18.46 5.99 9.62
C ARG A 269 19.13 6.64 10.82
N THR A 270 18.53 7.67 11.42
CA THR A 270 19.10 8.35 12.59
C THR A 270 18.53 7.85 13.92
N THR A 271 17.41 7.13 13.89
CA THR A 271 16.67 6.78 15.11
C THR A 271 16.45 5.28 15.34
N ILE A 272 16.64 4.42 14.34
CA ILE A 272 16.56 2.96 14.54
C ILE A 272 17.76 2.48 15.34
N ASP A 273 17.57 1.53 16.26
CA ASP A 273 18.70 0.88 16.93
C ASP A 273 19.56 0.11 15.91
N TYR A 274 20.89 0.20 16.07
CA TYR A 274 21.80 -0.44 15.12
C TYR A 274 21.64 -1.96 15.12
N SER A 275 21.47 -2.58 16.29
CA SER A 275 21.22 -4.01 16.43
C SER A 275 19.97 -4.46 15.67
N VAL A 276 18.90 -3.66 15.70
CA VAL A 276 17.67 -3.88 14.92
C VAL A 276 17.95 -3.78 13.43
N ALA A 277 18.70 -2.77 12.99
CA ALA A 277 19.09 -2.62 11.59
C ALA A 277 19.91 -3.83 11.10
N GLN A 278 20.86 -4.32 11.91
CA GLN A 278 21.67 -5.50 11.58
C GLN A 278 20.83 -6.78 11.41
N VAL A 279 19.76 -6.94 12.20
CA VAL A 279 18.83 -8.07 12.04
C VAL A 279 18.16 -8.02 10.66
N PHE A 280 17.63 -6.86 10.27
CA PHE A 280 17.04 -6.71 8.93
C PHE A 280 18.08 -6.86 7.82
N ASP A 281 19.29 -6.31 7.98
CA ASP A 281 20.38 -6.44 7.01
C ASP A 281 20.77 -7.91 6.77
N LYS A 282 20.69 -8.75 7.81
CA LYS A 282 20.89 -10.21 7.70
C LYS A 282 19.74 -10.88 6.95
N TYR A 283 18.50 -10.73 7.44
CA TYR A 283 17.35 -11.51 6.95
C TYR A 283 16.80 -11.02 5.60
N CYS A 284 16.95 -9.73 5.28
CA CYS A 284 16.47 -9.12 4.03
C CYS A 284 17.57 -9.01 2.96
N SER A 285 18.71 -9.69 3.12
CA SER A 285 19.81 -9.67 2.14
C SER A 285 19.39 -10.02 0.71
N GLN A 286 18.51 -11.01 0.53
CA GLN A 286 17.98 -11.39 -0.79
C GLN A 286 17.15 -10.27 -1.44
N PRO A 287 16.05 -9.76 -0.82
CA PRO A 287 15.29 -8.69 -1.43
C PRO A 287 16.09 -7.38 -1.56
N TYR A 288 17.09 -7.15 -0.71
CA TYR A 288 18.01 -6.02 -0.85
C TYR A 288 18.77 -6.06 -2.16
N SER A 289 19.34 -7.22 -2.52
CA SER A 289 20.10 -7.36 -3.76
C SER A 289 19.25 -7.10 -5.01
N LYS A 290 17.97 -7.50 -4.99
CA LYS A 290 17.00 -7.29 -6.08
C LYS A 290 16.59 -5.81 -6.19
N LEU A 291 16.32 -5.17 -5.05
CA LEU A 291 15.75 -3.82 -4.97
C LEU A 291 16.81 -2.69 -4.87
N GLY A 292 18.09 -3.05 -4.78
CA GLY A 292 19.19 -2.11 -4.61
C GLY A 292 19.19 -1.40 -3.26
N TYR A 293 18.90 -2.12 -2.17
CA TYR A 293 19.14 -1.63 -0.80
C TYR A 293 20.50 -2.14 -0.32
N LEU A 294 21.24 -1.30 0.41
CA LEU A 294 22.55 -1.65 0.94
C LEU A 294 22.47 -1.87 2.47
N PRO A 295 23.09 -2.94 3.00
CA PRO A 295 23.23 -3.12 4.44
C PRO A 295 24.17 -2.04 5.01
N ALA A 296 23.93 -1.61 6.24
CA ALA A 296 24.84 -0.70 6.93
C ALA A 296 25.94 -1.51 7.62
N LYS A 297 27.20 -1.24 7.30
CA LYS A 297 28.37 -1.97 7.83
C LYS A 297 28.79 -1.49 9.21
N SER A 298 28.39 -0.27 9.58
CA SER A 298 28.66 0.32 10.89
C SER A 298 27.53 1.27 11.32
N LEU A 299 27.47 1.56 12.62
CA LEU A 299 26.58 2.62 13.13
C LEU A 299 26.89 3.96 12.46
N VAL A 300 28.17 4.29 12.24
CA VAL A 300 28.58 5.52 11.58
C VAL A 300 27.99 5.61 10.17
N GLU A 301 28.11 4.56 9.37
CA GLU A 301 27.53 4.51 8.02
C GLU A 301 25.99 4.55 8.05
N LEU A 302 25.35 3.88 9.02
CA LEU A 302 23.90 3.94 9.18
C LEU A 302 23.43 5.40 9.39
N ARG A 303 24.15 6.16 10.23
CA ARG A 303 23.81 7.56 10.57
C ARG A 303 24.21 8.59 9.51
N ASP A 304 25.14 8.26 8.62
CA ASP A 304 25.64 9.17 7.58
C ASP A 304 24.65 9.33 6.42
N LEU A 305 23.74 10.30 6.51
CA LEU A 305 22.74 10.58 5.47
C LEU A 305 23.34 11.06 4.15
N SER A 306 24.60 11.51 4.12
CA SER A 306 25.29 11.90 2.88
C SER A 306 25.65 10.70 2.00
N LYS A 307 25.69 9.49 2.58
CA LYS A 307 25.92 8.23 1.89
C LYS A 307 24.62 7.46 1.78
N PRO A 308 24.00 7.37 0.59
CA PRO A 308 22.77 6.59 0.42
C PRO A 308 23.00 5.11 0.73
N LEU A 309 22.06 4.47 1.43
CA LEU A 309 22.00 3.00 1.55
C LEU A 309 21.22 2.40 0.37
N LEU A 310 21.42 2.96 -0.83
CA LEU A 310 20.73 2.63 -2.06
C LEU A 310 21.75 2.47 -3.18
N SER A 311 21.52 1.49 -4.04
CA SER A 311 22.19 1.35 -5.34
C SER A 311 21.18 1.51 -6.49
N PRO A 312 21.66 1.80 -7.70
CA PRO A 312 20.83 1.71 -8.90
C PRO A 312 20.22 0.31 -9.05
N SER A 313 18.98 0.25 -9.54
CA SER A 313 18.31 -1.00 -9.84
C SER A 313 17.44 -0.81 -11.08
N LYS A 314 17.60 -1.72 -12.04
CA LYS A 314 16.84 -1.74 -13.31
C LYS A 314 15.33 -1.81 -13.09
N LEU A 315 14.89 -2.29 -11.92
CA LEU A 315 13.46 -2.36 -11.56
C LEU A 315 12.80 -0.98 -11.47
N PHE A 316 13.58 0.09 -11.27
CA PHE A 316 13.07 1.45 -11.09
C PHE A 316 13.47 2.41 -12.22
N GLY A 317 14.03 1.90 -13.32
CA GLY A 317 14.43 2.72 -14.47
C GLY A 317 15.61 3.66 -14.21
N ASN A 318 16.45 3.34 -13.21
CA ASN A 318 17.68 4.06 -12.86
C ASN A 318 18.93 3.31 -13.32
#